data_AF-A0A1P8B0Y2-F1
#
_entry.id   AF-A0A1P8B0Y2-F1
#
_cell.length_a   1.000
_cell.length_b   1.000
_cell.length_c   1.000
_cell.angle_alpha   90.00
_cell.angle_beta   90.00
_cell.angle_gamma   90.00
#
_symmetry.space_group_name_H-M   'P 1'
#
loop_
_entity.id
_entity.type
_entity.pdbx_description
1 polymer ?
#
loop_
_entity_poly.entity_id
_entity_poly.type
_entity_poly.pdbx_seq_one_letter_code
_entity_poly.pdbx_strand_id
1 'polypeptide(L)'
;MMSQKLSEIEMRLEELSSDCLVQKRLNDTLQADLAKLEEQTRTYAGVIEKFYDIRKASLCESLEMSLHEKCASLLDDPIESWTFNDPSTSDYVAALEGELGKVKNTVDNLQSKLRVGLEIENHLKKRVRALEKKNIVADGLIVNGITDIRHHHSQLRAYIIALLNEEGLYIKSISKNVEEKLKLHSSEVQNVVPPQHDLKPDESECRDVHMTTVVESCQVTKLAEASIAKIMAESRGDASEAFAQALQEKVGALLLLSQQEERHLHEENVNAALQQKVDELQRNILQVTNEKVRTLMELAQLRQEYQSLRDKMSGTREEESTGNSGRIVISNEKDGRLKNMWKKSYINRWIDPSSRGGSHLNTEADYASNIEYSRMKVEYAAIKENLESMGHLTTSIRRLRLALLKVKELNDTETTARSCEVAIANILVEATHLKTALGISIPISWSAESDIESVTDGESSCERTDSVSAAGFEMVELVILAAEIMKEQHH
;
A
#
# COMPACT_ATOMS: atom_id res chain seq x y z
N MET A 1 2.39 -101.25 78.64
CA MET A 1 1.19 -100.47 79.03
C MET A 1 1.48 -98.99 79.31
N MET A 2 2.49 -98.61 80.13
CA MET A 2 2.71 -97.18 80.47
C MET A 2 3.13 -96.30 79.29
N SER A 3 3.95 -96.80 78.35
CA SER A 3 4.39 -96.04 77.18
C SER A 3 3.24 -95.68 76.21
N GLN A 4 2.23 -96.55 76.06
CA GLN A 4 1.10 -96.31 75.17
C GLN A 4 0.13 -95.27 75.73
N LYS A 5 -0.09 -95.26 77.06
CA LYS A 5 -0.88 -94.22 77.73
C LYS A 5 -0.21 -92.86 77.69
N LEU A 6 1.12 -92.83 77.78
CA LEU A 6 1.90 -91.59 77.71
C LEU A 6 1.81 -90.97 76.30
N SER A 7 1.92 -91.79 75.25
CA SER A 7 1.73 -91.35 73.86
C SER A 7 0.30 -90.84 73.57
N GLU A 8 -0.73 -91.47 74.15
CA GLU A 8 -2.12 -90.99 74.02
C GLU A 8 -2.33 -89.63 74.72
N ILE A 9 -1.69 -89.43 75.88
CA ILE A 9 -1.72 -88.15 76.60
C ILE A 9 -0.99 -87.07 75.81
N GLU A 10 0.17 -87.38 75.22
CA GLU A 10 0.91 -86.45 74.36
C GLU A 10 0.09 -86.02 73.13
N MET A 11 -0.56 -86.96 72.43
CA MET A 11 -1.47 -86.61 71.32
C MET A 11 -2.61 -85.70 71.75
N ARG A 12 -3.28 -86.00 72.88
CA ARG A 12 -4.37 -85.14 73.37
C ARG A 12 -3.89 -83.76 73.79
N LEU A 13 -2.66 -83.66 74.31
CA LEU A 13 -2.06 -82.38 74.67
C LEU A 13 -1.75 -81.56 73.41
N GLU A 14 -1.23 -82.20 72.37
CA GLU A 14 -0.99 -81.56 71.07
C GLU A 14 -2.29 -81.12 70.39
N GLU A 15 -3.34 -81.95 70.43
CA GLU A 15 -4.69 -81.60 69.93
C GLU A 15 -5.30 -80.42 70.71
N LEU A 16 -5.28 -80.46 72.05
CA LEU A 16 -5.75 -79.35 72.88
C LEU A 16 -4.91 -78.08 72.69
N SER A 17 -3.61 -78.21 72.44
CA SER A 17 -2.74 -77.08 72.13
C SER A 17 -3.11 -76.48 70.77
N SER A 18 -3.38 -77.30 69.77
CA SER A 18 -3.87 -76.86 68.45
C SER A 18 -5.23 -76.15 68.58
N ASP A 19 -6.18 -76.72 69.30
CA ASP A 19 -7.50 -76.11 69.52
C ASP A 19 -7.41 -74.79 70.28
N CYS A 20 -6.55 -74.72 71.30
CA CYS A 20 -6.27 -73.48 72.03
C CYS A 20 -5.69 -72.40 71.10
N LEU A 21 -4.79 -72.77 70.18
CA LEU A 21 -4.25 -71.84 69.17
C LEU A 21 -5.32 -71.37 68.18
N VAL A 22 -6.23 -72.24 67.75
CA VAL A 22 -7.36 -71.89 66.87
C VAL A 22 -8.32 -70.95 67.59
N GLN A 23 -8.68 -71.25 68.84
CA GLN A 23 -9.58 -70.42 69.64
C GLN A 23 -8.96 -69.05 69.93
N LYS A 24 -7.65 -68.99 70.21
CA LYS A 24 -6.93 -67.73 70.36
C LYS A 24 -7.00 -66.89 69.08
N ARG A 25 -6.76 -67.49 67.90
CA ARG A 25 -6.86 -66.79 66.62
C ARG A 25 -8.28 -66.26 66.36
N LEU A 26 -9.31 -67.05 66.68
CA LEU A 26 -10.70 -66.62 66.54
C LEU A 26 -11.01 -65.44 67.47
N ASN A 27 -10.55 -65.51 68.72
CA ASN A 27 -10.73 -64.43 69.68
C ASN A 27 -10.00 -63.14 69.25
N ASP A 28 -8.76 -63.26 68.77
CA ASP A 28 -7.99 -62.14 68.23
C ASP A 28 -8.71 -61.50 67.03
N THR A 29 -9.34 -62.32 66.17
CA THR A 29 -10.13 -61.84 65.03
C THR A 29 -11.40 -61.12 65.48
N LEU A 30 -12.16 -61.70 66.41
CA LEU A 30 -13.38 -61.08 66.96
C LEU A 30 -13.07 -59.75 67.66
N GLN A 31 -11.95 -59.67 68.37
CA GLN A 31 -11.53 -58.44 69.02
C GLN A 31 -11.16 -57.35 68.00
N ALA A 32 -10.51 -57.72 66.90
CA ALA A 32 -10.23 -56.80 65.79
C ALA A 32 -11.52 -56.30 65.10
N ASP A 33 -12.47 -57.20 64.85
CA ASP A 33 -13.76 -56.85 64.24
C ASP A 33 -14.60 -55.94 65.16
N LEU A 34 -14.60 -56.20 66.47
CA LEU A 34 -15.27 -55.36 67.46
C LEU A 34 -14.67 -53.96 67.48
N ALA A 35 -13.34 -53.84 67.53
CA ALA A 35 -12.66 -52.54 67.49
C ALA A 35 -12.99 -51.74 66.20
N LYS A 36 -13.07 -52.43 65.06
CA LYS A 36 -13.46 -51.83 63.79
C LYS A 36 -14.92 -51.35 63.81
N LEU A 37 -15.83 -52.14 64.35
CA LEU A 37 -17.25 -51.77 64.45
C LEU A 37 -17.46 -50.57 65.39
N GLU A 38 -16.72 -50.51 66.49
CA GLU A 38 -16.74 -49.35 67.39
C GLU A 38 -16.24 -48.08 66.70
N GLU A 39 -15.20 -48.17 65.87
CA GLU A 39 -14.69 -47.04 65.09
C GLU A 39 -15.69 -46.55 64.05
N GLN A 40 -16.34 -47.47 63.34
CA GLN A 40 -17.41 -47.12 62.41
C GLN A 40 -18.60 -46.47 63.12
N THR A 41 -19.00 -47.03 64.26
CA THR A 41 -20.10 -46.49 65.09
C THR A 41 -19.79 -45.07 65.57
N ARG A 42 -18.55 -44.81 66.03
CA ARG A 42 -18.10 -43.45 66.39
C ARG A 42 -18.14 -42.50 65.20
N THR A 43 -17.75 -42.97 64.01
CA THR A 43 -17.78 -42.17 62.79
C THR A 43 -19.21 -41.80 62.41
N TYR A 44 -20.12 -42.77 62.40
CA TYR A 44 -21.54 -42.53 62.11
C TYR A 44 -22.16 -41.59 63.14
N ALA A 45 -21.89 -41.78 64.43
CA ALA A 45 -22.36 -40.89 65.48
C ALA A 45 -21.92 -39.43 65.23
N GLY A 46 -20.65 -39.22 64.88
CA GLY A 46 -20.14 -37.88 64.55
C GLY A 46 -20.76 -37.27 63.30
N VAL A 47 -21.14 -38.09 62.30
CA VAL A 47 -21.89 -37.62 61.13
C VAL A 47 -23.30 -37.18 61.52
N ILE A 48 -24.01 -38.01 62.28
CA ILE A 48 -25.37 -37.73 62.77
C ILE A 48 -25.40 -36.44 63.58
N GLU A 49 -24.43 -36.23 64.47
CA GLU A 49 -24.35 -34.99 65.26
C GLU A 49 -24.18 -33.75 64.38
N LYS A 50 -23.29 -33.80 63.38
CA LYS A 50 -23.08 -32.65 62.47
C LYS A 50 -24.33 -32.28 61.68
N PHE A 51 -25.03 -33.28 61.13
CA PHE A 51 -26.28 -33.02 60.40
C PHE A 51 -27.37 -32.50 61.34
N TYR A 52 -27.47 -33.07 62.55
CA TYR A 52 -28.41 -32.58 63.54
C TYR A 52 -28.11 -31.14 63.98
N ASP A 53 -26.85 -30.75 64.13
CA ASP A 53 -26.45 -29.38 64.46
C ASP A 53 -26.86 -28.38 63.37
N ILE A 54 -26.72 -28.75 62.09
CA ILE A 54 -27.19 -27.94 60.95
C ILE A 54 -28.71 -27.77 61.02
N ARG A 55 -29.44 -28.87 61.24
CA ARG A 55 -30.90 -28.84 61.40
C ARG A 55 -31.31 -27.95 62.57
N LYS A 56 -30.69 -28.12 63.74
CA LYS A 56 -30.91 -27.31 64.94
C LYS A 56 -30.69 -25.82 64.69
N ALA A 57 -29.63 -25.46 63.96
CA ALA A 57 -29.36 -24.07 63.59
C ALA A 57 -30.46 -23.47 62.70
N SER A 58 -31.10 -24.28 61.84
CA SER A 58 -32.19 -23.83 60.96
C SER A 58 -33.56 -23.74 61.65
N LEU A 59 -33.87 -24.65 62.58
CA LEU A 59 -35.18 -24.73 63.26
C LEU A 59 -35.22 -24.06 64.66
N CYS A 60 -34.07 -23.65 65.20
CA CYS A 60 -33.94 -23.01 66.52
C CYS A 60 -34.51 -23.85 67.70
N GLU A 61 -34.53 -25.18 67.58
CA GLU A 61 -34.97 -26.09 68.65
C GLU A 61 -33.81 -26.55 69.55
N SER A 62 -33.98 -26.45 70.86
CA SER A 62 -32.91 -26.69 71.84
C SER A 62 -33.09 -27.96 72.69
N LEU A 63 -33.83 -28.96 72.20
CA LEU A 63 -34.06 -30.20 72.94
C LEU A 63 -32.85 -31.14 72.84
N GLU A 64 -32.38 -31.61 74.00
CA GLU A 64 -31.32 -32.61 74.11
C GLU A 64 -31.92 -34.01 73.85
N MET A 65 -31.56 -34.60 72.71
CA MET A 65 -32.08 -35.88 72.23
C MET A 65 -30.97 -36.93 72.20
N SER A 66 -31.32 -38.19 72.40
CA SER A 66 -30.38 -39.31 72.24
C SER A 66 -29.94 -39.46 70.78
N LEU A 67 -28.80 -40.11 70.53
CA LEU A 67 -28.28 -40.32 69.17
C LEU A 67 -29.33 -40.98 68.25
N HIS A 68 -30.07 -41.95 68.78
CA HIS A 68 -31.09 -42.67 68.01
C HIS A 68 -32.26 -41.77 67.60
N GLU A 69 -32.70 -40.88 68.50
CA GLU A 69 -33.76 -39.91 68.21
C GLU A 69 -33.26 -38.81 67.26
N LYS A 70 -31.99 -38.40 67.35
CA LYS A 70 -31.35 -37.53 66.36
C LYS A 70 -31.33 -38.19 64.97
N CYS A 71 -31.02 -39.49 64.88
CA CYS A 71 -31.10 -40.21 63.62
C CYS A 71 -32.53 -40.27 63.07
N ALA A 72 -33.49 -40.64 63.91
CA ALA A 72 -34.88 -40.78 63.50
C ALA A 72 -35.43 -39.46 62.96
N SER A 73 -35.19 -38.35 63.67
CA SER A 73 -35.59 -37.03 63.20
C SER A 73 -34.97 -36.68 61.85
N LEU A 74 -33.66 -36.86 61.66
CA LEU A 74 -32.98 -36.60 60.38
C LEU A 74 -33.50 -37.46 59.23
N LEU A 75 -33.91 -38.71 59.49
CA LEU A 75 -34.50 -39.59 58.49
C LEU A 75 -35.93 -39.21 58.12
N ASP A 76 -36.66 -38.61 59.06
CA ASP A 76 -38.02 -38.12 58.86
C ASP A 76 -38.07 -36.74 58.17
N ASP A 77 -36.92 -36.09 57.92
CA ASP A 77 -36.89 -34.82 57.19
C ASP A 77 -37.36 -35.00 55.74
N PRO A 78 -38.15 -34.05 55.22
CA PRO A 78 -38.49 -34.03 53.80
C PRO A 78 -37.21 -33.85 52.97
N ILE A 79 -37.15 -34.50 51.80
CA ILE A 79 -35.95 -34.55 50.97
C ILE A 79 -35.51 -33.13 50.56
N GLU A 80 -36.49 -32.23 50.43
CA GLU A 80 -36.30 -30.82 50.08
C GLU A 80 -35.49 -30.05 51.14
N SER A 81 -35.50 -30.47 52.41
CA SER A 81 -34.74 -29.82 53.50
C SER A 81 -33.23 -30.02 53.38
N TRP A 82 -32.79 -31.07 52.67
CA TRP A 82 -31.37 -31.42 52.51
C TRP A 82 -30.88 -31.29 51.07
N THR A 83 -31.74 -30.92 50.13
CA THR A 83 -31.35 -30.69 48.74
C THR A 83 -31.08 -29.20 48.48
N PHE A 84 -29.91 -28.91 47.93
CA PHE A 84 -29.54 -27.57 47.47
C PHE A 84 -30.04 -27.25 46.03
N ASN A 85 -30.82 -28.15 45.43
CA ASN A 85 -31.34 -28.03 44.06
C ASN A 85 -32.66 -27.24 44.05
N ASP A 86 -32.64 -25.99 44.51
CA ASP A 86 -33.69 -25.05 44.13
C ASP A 86 -33.45 -24.66 42.65
N PRO A 87 -34.48 -24.68 41.77
CA PRO A 87 -34.41 -24.12 40.42
C PRO A 87 -33.64 -22.80 40.31
N SER A 88 -33.77 -21.93 41.32
CA SER A 88 -33.08 -20.64 41.39
C SER A 88 -31.55 -20.74 41.41
N THR A 89 -31.00 -21.77 42.07
CA THR A 89 -29.55 -21.99 42.18
C THR A 89 -29.00 -22.62 40.90
N SER A 90 -29.76 -23.51 40.26
CA SER A 90 -29.37 -24.11 38.98
C SER A 90 -29.29 -23.05 37.88
N ASP A 91 -30.26 -22.12 37.82
CA ASP A 91 -30.26 -21.04 36.83
C ASP A 91 -29.09 -20.07 37.03
N TYR A 92 -28.75 -19.76 38.28
CA TYR A 92 -27.59 -18.94 38.61
C TYR A 92 -26.26 -19.60 38.21
N VAL A 93 -26.10 -20.90 38.48
CA VAL A 93 -24.91 -21.66 38.07
C VAL A 93 -24.79 -21.70 36.55
N ALA A 94 -25.88 -21.96 35.84
CA ALA A 94 -25.89 -21.96 34.38
C ALA A 94 -25.55 -20.58 33.79
N ALA A 95 -26.02 -19.49 34.41
CA ALA A 95 -25.66 -18.13 34.02
C ALA A 95 -24.15 -17.85 34.19
N LEU A 96 -23.56 -18.26 35.33
CA LEU A 96 -22.12 -18.13 35.58
C LEU A 96 -21.28 -18.96 34.62
N GLU A 97 -21.69 -20.20 34.32
CA GLU A 97 -21.03 -21.05 33.32
C GLU A 97 -21.09 -20.43 31.92
N GLY A 98 -22.24 -19.82 31.57
CA GLY A 98 -22.41 -19.06 30.33
C GLY A 98 -21.48 -17.86 30.24
N GLU A 99 -21.34 -17.08 31.32
CA GLU A 99 -20.40 -15.95 31.37
C GLU A 99 -18.94 -16.41 31.31
N LEU A 100 -18.58 -17.47 32.03
CA LEU A 100 -17.25 -18.07 31.97
C LEU A 100 -16.91 -18.53 30.55
N GLY A 101 -17.86 -19.13 29.84
CA GLY A 101 -17.73 -19.49 28.44
C GLY A 101 -17.49 -18.28 27.52
N LYS A 102 -18.21 -17.17 27.73
CA LYS A 102 -17.99 -15.92 26.99
C LYS A 102 -16.58 -15.37 27.25
N VAL A 103 -16.15 -15.30 28.50
CA VAL A 103 -14.81 -14.82 28.89
C VAL A 103 -13.72 -15.70 28.29
N LYS A 104 -13.90 -17.02 28.29
CA LYS A 104 -12.94 -17.93 27.66
C LYS A 104 -12.82 -17.67 26.16
N ASN A 105 -13.93 -17.52 25.46
CA ASN A 105 -13.93 -17.21 24.03
C ASN A 105 -13.29 -15.84 23.72
N THR A 106 -13.47 -14.82 24.57
CA THR A 106 -12.82 -13.53 24.37
C THR A 106 -11.33 -13.60 24.62
N VAL A 107 -10.87 -14.35 25.64
CA VAL A 107 -9.45 -14.60 25.89
C VAL A 107 -8.80 -15.33 24.73
N ASP A 108 -9.43 -16.39 24.21
CA ASP A 108 -8.91 -17.13 23.05
C ASP A 108 -8.81 -16.24 21.80
N ASN A 109 -9.81 -15.39 21.57
CA ASN A 109 -9.78 -14.39 20.48
C ASN A 109 -8.65 -13.38 20.67
N LEU A 110 -8.49 -12.80 21.87
CA LEU A 110 -7.38 -11.88 22.16
C LEU A 110 -6.02 -12.55 21.98
N GLN A 111 -5.87 -13.81 22.40
CA GLN A 111 -4.64 -14.56 22.22
C GLN A 111 -4.35 -14.82 20.73
N SER A 112 -5.37 -15.12 19.91
CA SER A 112 -5.19 -15.23 18.46
C SER A 112 -4.79 -13.89 17.81
N LYS A 113 -5.41 -12.78 18.23
CA LYS A 113 -5.07 -11.44 17.73
C LYS A 113 -3.64 -11.05 18.10
N LEU A 114 -3.22 -11.35 19.32
CA LEU A 114 -1.84 -11.12 19.77
C LEU A 114 -0.83 -11.91 18.93
N ARG A 115 -1.13 -13.19 18.62
CA ARG A 115 -0.28 -14.02 17.76
C ARG A 115 -0.12 -13.42 16.36
N VAL A 116 -1.23 -13.04 15.73
CA VAL A 116 -1.21 -12.41 14.40
C VAL A 116 -0.49 -11.06 14.46
N GLY A 117 -0.72 -10.27 15.51
CA GLY A 117 -0.01 -9.00 15.73
C GLY A 117 1.51 -9.17 15.80
N LEU A 118 2.00 -10.20 16.49
CA LEU A 118 3.42 -10.53 16.56
C LEU A 118 4.00 -10.96 15.20
N GLU A 119 3.24 -11.70 14.40
CA GLU A 119 3.66 -12.08 13.05
C GLU A 119 3.80 -10.86 12.13
N ILE A 120 2.84 -9.93 12.21
CA ILE A 120 2.89 -8.65 11.49
C ILE A 120 4.10 -7.83 11.94
N GLU A 121 4.30 -7.65 13.25
CA GLU A 121 5.44 -6.90 13.79
C GLU A 121 6.77 -7.49 13.29
N ASN A 122 6.91 -8.81 13.32
CA ASN A 122 8.13 -9.49 12.88
C ASN A 122 8.37 -9.29 11.36
N HIS A 123 7.30 -9.35 10.55
CA HIS A 123 7.39 -9.07 9.12
C HIS A 123 7.84 -7.62 8.85
N LEU A 124 7.22 -6.65 9.53
CA LEU A 124 7.58 -5.24 9.41
C LEU A 124 9.03 -4.99 9.83
N LYS A 125 9.47 -5.56 10.95
CA LYS A 125 10.85 -5.44 11.44
C LYS A 125 11.87 -6.01 10.45
N LYS A 126 11.55 -7.12 9.77
CA LYS A 126 12.39 -7.67 8.69
C LYS A 126 12.46 -6.74 7.49
N ARG A 127 11.33 -6.16 7.07
CA ARG A 127 11.27 -5.22 5.95
C ARG A 127 12.03 -3.93 6.24
N VAL A 128 11.90 -3.37 7.43
CA VAL A 128 12.64 -2.17 7.86
C VAL A 128 14.14 -2.43 7.78
N ARG A 129 14.64 -3.53 8.37
CA ARG A 129 16.06 -3.89 8.27
C ARG A 129 16.55 -4.08 6.83
N ALA A 130 15.71 -4.62 5.95
CA ALA A 130 16.06 -4.79 4.55
C ALA A 130 16.14 -3.44 3.82
N LEU A 131 15.24 -2.51 4.12
CA LEU A 131 15.26 -1.15 3.60
C LEU A 131 16.45 -0.35 4.13
N GLU A 132 16.74 -0.42 5.42
CA GLU A 132 17.93 0.20 6.03
C GLU A 132 19.22 -0.24 5.32
N LYS A 133 19.38 -1.54 5.07
CA LYS A 133 20.53 -2.06 4.32
C LYS A 133 20.62 -1.50 2.90
N LYS A 134 19.49 -1.43 2.19
CA LYS A 134 19.45 -0.85 0.83
C LYS A 134 19.80 0.64 0.86
N ASN A 135 19.32 1.37 1.87
CA ASN A 135 19.61 2.79 2.04
C ASN A 135 21.10 3.03 2.28
N ILE A 136 21.73 2.26 3.17
CA ILE A 136 23.18 2.35 3.42
C ILE A 136 23.99 2.10 2.14
N VAL A 137 23.58 1.11 1.33
CA VAL A 137 24.26 0.83 0.05
C VAL A 137 24.06 1.98 -0.95
N ALA A 138 22.84 2.52 -1.05
CA ALA A 138 22.54 3.63 -1.95
C ALA A 138 23.31 4.91 -1.55
N ASP A 139 23.33 5.24 -0.25
CA ASP A 139 24.10 6.36 0.29
C ASP A 139 25.59 6.21 -0.01
N GLY A 140 26.14 4.99 0.14
CA GLY A 140 27.52 4.69 -0.23
C GLY A 140 27.82 4.94 -1.70
N LEU A 141 26.93 4.51 -2.61
CA LEU A 141 27.08 4.77 -4.05
C LEU A 141 27.01 6.26 -4.38
N ILE A 142 26.11 7.01 -3.75
CA ILE A 142 25.97 8.45 -3.95
C ILE A 142 27.23 9.18 -3.48
N VAL A 143 27.71 8.87 -2.28
CA VAL A 143 28.93 9.48 -1.73
C VAL A 143 30.12 9.19 -2.63
N ASN A 144 30.30 7.93 -3.06
CA ASN A 144 31.38 7.55 -3.97
C ASN A 144 31.29 8.29 -5.31
N GLY A 145 30.09 8.37 -5.91
CA GLY A 145 29.87 9.11 -7.14
C GLY A 145 30.19 10.60 -7.00
N ILE A 146 29.78 11.24 -5.89
CA ILE A 146 30.11 12.65 -5.60
C ILE A 146 31.63 12.82 -5.43
N THR A 147 32.30 11.90 -4.74
CA THR A 147 33.77 11.97 -4.59
C THR A 147 34.49 11.83 -5.92
N ASP A 148 34.04 10.93 -6.79
CA ASP A 148 34.64 10.72 -8.11
C ASP A 148 34.46 11.95 -9.00
N ILE A 149 33.27 12.55 -9.02
CA ILE A 149 33.01 13.79 -9.75
C ILE A 149 33.89 14.93 -9.21
N ARG A 150 33.98 15.08 -7.89
CA ARG A 150 34.86 16.10 -7.27
C ARG A 150 36.32 15.88 -7.64
N HIS A 151 36.77 14.63 -7.69
CA HIS A 151 38.12 14.28 -8.09
C HIS A 151 38.39 14.67 -9.55
N HIS A 152 37.52 14.26 -10.49
CA HIS A 152 37.63 14.62 -11.90
C HIS A 152 37.58 16.14 -12.12
N HIS A 153 36.67 16.83 -11.44
CA HIS A 153 36.61 18.29 -11.51
C HIS A 153 37.92 18.95 -11.02
N SER A 154 38.49 18.43 -9.93
CA SER A 154 39.77 18.92 -9.40
C SER A 154 40.92 18.71 -10.38
N GLN A 155 40.97 17.54 -11.04
CA GLN A 155 41.95 17.26 -12.09
C GLN A 155 41.79 18.19 -13.29
N LEU A 156 40.58 18.35 -13.81
CA LEU A 156 40.28 19.25 -14.93
C LEU A 156 40.66 20.69 -14.60
N ARG A 157 40.32 21.16 -13.38
CA ARG A 157 40.69 22.49 -12.92
C ARG A 157 42.21 22.67 -12.88
N ALA A 158 42.95 21.69 -12.36
CA ALA A 158 44.41 21.74 -12.34
C ALA A 158 45.01 21.78 -13.76
N TYR A 159 44.46 20.98 -14.68
CA TYR A 159 44.89 20.96 -16.07
C TYR A 159 44.65 22.31 -16.78
N ILE A 160 43.46 22.89 -16.63
CA ILE A 160 43.13 24.21 -17.21
C ILE A 160 44.06 25.28 -16.66
N ILE A 161 44.33 25.29 -15.34
CA ILE A 161 45.27 26.24 -14.73
C ILE A 161 46.68 26.07 -15.31
N ALA A 162 47.15 24.84 -15.50
CA ALA A 162 48.46 24.58 -16.10
C ALA A 162 48.54 25.14 -17.54
N LEU A 163 47.52 24.86 -18.37
CA LEU A 163 47.45 25.36 -19.74
C LEU A 163 47.44 26.90 -19.80
N LEU A 164 46.63 27.55 -18.96
CA LEU A 164 46.57 29.02 -18.88
C LEU A 164 47.90 29.63 -18.44
N ASN A 165 48.63 28.97 -17.54
CA ASN A 165 49.96 29.41 -17.14
C ASN A 165 50.98 29.28 -18.27
N GLU A 166 50.94 28.18 -19.03
CA GLU A 166 51.82 27.98 -20.21
C GLU A 166 51.57 29.05 -21.28
N GLU A 167 50.32 29.27 -21.65
CA GLU A 167 49.93 30.32 -22.61
C GLU A 167 50.30 31.72 -22.09
N GLY A 168 50.10 31.97 -20.79
CA GLY A 168 50.52 33.22 -20.15
C GLY A 168 52.03 33.45 -20.23
N LEU A 169 52.84 32.40 -20.03
CA LEU A 169 54.29 32.46 -20.19
C LEU A 169 54.69 32.68 -21.66
N TYR A 170 54.00 32.05 -22.61
CA TYR A 170 54.23 32.22 -24.03
C TYR A 170 53.95 33.66 -24.48
N ILE A 171 52.78 34.21 -24.13
CA ILE A 171 52.42 35.61 -24.42
C ILE A 171 53.42 36.56 -23.76
N LYS A 172 53.84 36.30 -22.52
CA LYS A 172 54.85 37.11 -21.84
C LYS A 172 56.20 37.10 -22.56
N SER A 173 56.60 35.95 -23.12
CA SER A 173 57.82 35.83 -23.94
C SER A 173 57.71 36.65 -25.22
N ILE A 174 56.58 36.55 -25.94
CA ILE A 174 56.33 37.35 -27.15
C ILE A 174 56.36 38.84 -26.81
N SER A 175 55.65 39.26 -25.75
CA SER A 175 55.62 40.65 -25.31
C SER A 175 57.01 41.18 -25.02
N LYS A 176 57.86 40.38 -24.34
CA LYS A 176 59.24 40.75 -24.05
C LYS A 176 60.06 40.91 -25.34
N ASN A 177 59.92 39.98 -26.29
CA ASN A 177 60.59 40.06 -27.59
C ASN A 177 60.14 41.31 -28.37
N VAL A 178 58.85 41.61 -28.41
CA VAL A 178 58.30 42.84 -29.02
C VAL A 178 58.85 44.09 -28.34
N GLU A 179 58.90 44.12 -27.01
CA GLU A 179 59.47 45.23 -26.25
C GLU A 179 60.97 45.42 -26.54
N GLU A 180 61.73 44.33 -26.62
CA GLU A 180 63.14 44.35 -27.01
C GLU A 180 63.32 44.87 -28.44
N LYS A 181 62.47 44.45 -29.39
CA LYS A 181 62.46 44.95 -30.79
C LYS A 181 62.06 46.43 -30.88
N LEU A 182 61.09 46.87 -30.10
CA LEU A 182 60.69 48.28 -30.01
C LEU A 182 61.81 49.14 -29.40
N LYS A 183 62.50 48.66 -28.36
CA LYS A 183 63.67 49.35 -27.80
C LYS A 183 64.78 49.49 -28.84
N LEU A 184 65.07 48.45 -29.61
CA LEU A 184 66.03 48.51 -30.72
C LEU A 184 65.63 49.56 -31.77
N HIS A 185 64.36 49.56 -32.22
CA HIS A 185 63.87 50.58 -33.17
C HIS A 185 63.87 51.99 -32.57
N SER A 186 63.57 52.15 -31.28
CA SER A 186 63.63 53.46 -30.61
C SER A 186 65.07 53.96 -30.49
N SER A 187 66.05 53.09 -30.30
CA SER A 187 67.48 53.44 -30.34
C SER A 187 67.99 53.72 -31.76
N GLU A 188 67.38 53.09 -32.77
CA GLU A 188 67.67 53.32 -34.19
C GLU A 188 67.09 54.67 -34.69
N VAL A 189 65.92 55.07 -34.16
CA VAL A 189 65.28 56.37 -34.41
C VAL A 189 65.93 57.52 -33.64
N GLN A 190 66.66 57.24 -32.56
CA GLN A 190 67.37 58.28 -31.78
C GLN A 190 68.59 58.89 -32.50
N ASN A 191 68.94 58.40 -33.68
CA ASN A 191 69.95 59.01 -34.57
C ASN A 191 69.36 59.96 -35.62
N VAL A 192 68.09 60.36 -35.52
CA VAL A 192 67.53 61.42 -36.37
C VAL A 192 66.95 62.52 -35.48
N VAL A 193 67.61 63.67 -35.56
CA VAL A 193 67.20 64.96 -34.98
C VAL A 193 65.75 65.29 -35.39
N PRO A 194 64.85 65.66 -34.46
CA PRO A 194 63.51 66.09 -34.82
C PRO A 194 63.50 67.57 -35.22
N PRO A 195 62.77 67.98 -36.28
CA PRO A 195 62.41 69.38 -36.47
C PRO A 195 61.23 69.72 -35.55
N GLN A 196 61.36 70.84 -34.84
CA GLN A 196 60.31 71.44 -34.02
C GLN A 196 59.05 71.72 -34.85
N HIS A 197 57.89 71.36 -34.32
CA HIS A 197 56.68 72.13 -34.54
C HIS A 197 55.83 72.14 -33.27
N ASP A 198 55.71 73.34 -32.70
CA ASP A 198 54.68 73.71 -31.73
C ASP A 198 53.31 73.44 -32.32
N LEU A 199 52.42 72.80 -31.56
CA LEU A 199 50.96 73.01 -31.58
C LEU A 199 50.34 72.39 -30.31
N LYS A 200 49.51 73.20 -29.65
CA LYS A 200 48.85 72.96 -28.36
C LYS A 200 47.89 71.74 -28.39
N PRO A 201 47.62 71.07 -27.27
CA PRO A 201 46.59 70.05 -27.19
C PRO A 201 45.22 70.72 -27.00
N ASP A 202 44.28 70.42 -27.89
CA ASP A 202 42.85 70.73 -27.74
C ASP A 202 42.16 69.47 -27.20
N GLU A 203 41.47 69.63 -26.07
CA GLU A 203 40.67 68.60 -25.42
C GLU A 203 39.39 68.41 -26.24
N SER A 204 39.21 67.25 -26.89
CA SER A 204 37.89 66.85 -27.36
C SER A 204 37.57 65.42 -26.96
N GLU A 205 36.65 65.32 -26.01
CA GLU A 205 35.91 64.13 -25.61
C GLU A 205 35.41 63.37 -26.85
N CYS A 206 35.81 62.11 -26.98
CA CYS A 206 35.15 61.16 -27.86
C CYS A 206 33.75 60.87 -27.33
N ARG A 207 32.74 61.55 -27.86
CA ARG A 207 31.34 61.08 -27.74
C ARG A 207 31.08 60.02 -28.78
N ASP A 208 30.72 58.86 -28.25
CA ASP A 208 30.11 57.73 -28.92
C ASP A 208 28.78 58.16 -29.59
N VAL A 209 28.67 57.98 -30.91
CA VAL A 209 27.43 58.24 -31.67
C VAL A 209 27.09 56.99 -32.47
N HIS A 210 26.30 56.12 -31.85
CA HIS A 210 25.60 55.07 -32.54
C HIS A 210 24.40 55.62 -33.33
N MET A 211 24.35 55.18 -34.59
CA MET A 211 23.17 54.95 -35.44
C MET A 211 22.12 56.06 -35.57
N THR A 212 22.03 56.62 -36.78
CA THR A 212 20.77 56.53 -37.54
C THR A 212 20.99 56.74 -39.04
N THR A 213 20.37 55.82 -39.77
CA THR A 213 20.09 55.74 -41.21
C THR A 213 19.71 57.06 -41.88
N VAL A 214 20.23 57.33 -43.09
CA VAL A 214 19.47 57.62 -44.33
C VAL A 214 20.41 57.53 -45.54
N VAL A 215 19.88 56.90 -46.59
CA VAL A 215 20.40 56.68 -47.95
C VAL A 215 20.32 57.99 -48.76
N GLU A 216 21.41 58.42 -49.43
CA GLU A 216 21.44 58.68 -50.90
C GLU A 216 22.83 59.11 -51.41
N SER A 217 23.01 58.89 -52.70
CA SER A 217 24.23 58.74 -53.49
C SER A 217 24.79 60.05 -54.07
N CYS A 218 26.12 60.14 -54.28
CA CYS A 218 26.74 60.33 -55.61
C CYS A 218 28.27 60.46 -55.54
N GLN A 219 28.94 59.54 -56.28
CA GLN A 219 30.01 59.72 -57.29
C GLN A 219 31.02 60.90 -57.17
N VAL A 220 32.31 60.84 -57.56
CA VAL A 220 33.28 59.86 -58.10
C VAL A 220 34.61 60.66 -58.20
N THR A 221 35.75 59.93 -58.26
CA THR A 221 37.14 60.31 -58.64
C THR A 221 38.09 60.29 -57.43
N LYS A 222 39.14 59.46 -57.37
CA LYS A 222 40.08 59.05 -58.43
C LYS A 222 40.48 57.57 -58.29
N LEU A 223 40.37 56.89 -59.42
CA LEU A 223 40.89 55.57 -59.75
C LEU A 223 42.38 55.73 -60.10
N ALA A 224 43.30 55.21 -59.28
CA ALA A 224 44.68 54.89 -59.71
C ALA A 224 45.50 54.03 -58.71
N GLU A 225 45.13 53.92 -57.44
CA GLU A 225 45.94 53.17 -56.45
C GLU A 225 45.26 51.89 -55.90
N ALA A 226 44.03 51.59 -56.29
CA ALA A 226 43.28 50.41 -55.83
C ALA A 226 43.68 49.08 -56.49
N SER A 227 44.48 49.12 -57.57
CA SER A 227 44.74 47.95 -58.41
C SER A 227 45.73 46.95 -57.81
N ILE A 228 46.53 47.35 -56.81
CA ILE A 228 47.52 46.47 -56.17
C ILE A 228 46.98 45.86 -54.86
N ALA A 229 46.05 46.54 -54.17
CA ALA A 229 45.38 46.00 -52.98
C ALA A 229 44.26 44.99 -53.33
N LYS A 230 43.67 45.08 -54.53
CA LYS A 230 42.52 44.25 -54.92
C LYS A 230 42.90 42.80 -55.26
N ILE A 231 44.10 42.56 -55.81
CA ILE A 231 44.56 41.21 -56.18
C ILE A 231 44.95 40.37 -54.95
N MET A 232 45.34 40.98 -53.83
CA MET A 232 45.60 40.24 -52.58
C MET A 232 44.35 40.07 -51.70
N ALA A 233 43.39 40.99 -51.74
CA ALA A 233 42.17 40.93 -50.95
C ALA A 233 41.13 39.94 -51.51
N GLU A 234 41.00 39.82 -52.85
CA GLU A 234 40.09 38.85 -53.48
C GLU A 234 40.51 37.39 -53.20
N SER A 235 41.77 37.10 -52.89
CA SER A 235 42.22 35.72 -52.55
C SER A 235 42.05 35.32 -51.08
N ARG A 236 41.89 36.29 -50.16
CA ARG A 236 41.79 36.03 -48.70
C ARG A 236 40.36 36.10 -48.16
N GLY A 237 39.48 36.87 -48.80
CA GLY A 237 38.04 36.92 -48.46
C GLY A 237 37.37 35.56 -48.69
N ASP A 238 37.56 34.98 -49.88
CA ASP A 238 36.99 33.68 -50.27
C ASP A 238 37.46 32.54 -49.36
N ALA A 239 38.72 32.54 -48.91
CA ALA A 239 39.25 31.47 -48.05
C ALA A 239 38.68 31.53 -46.62
N SER A 240 38.50 32.73 -46.06
CA SER A 240 37.92 32.92 -44.72
C SER A 240 36.42 32.64 -44.72
N GLU A 241 35.72 33.06 -45.77
CA GLU A 241 34.28 32.83 -45.94
C GLU A 241 33.99 31.35 -46.23
N ALA A 242 34.78 30.71 -47.11
CA ALA A 242 34.70 29.27 -47.33
C ALA A 242 35.02 28.45 -46.07
N PHE A 243 35.97 28.90 -45.23
CA PHE A 243 36.25 28.26 -43.95
C PHE A 243 35.10 28.42 -42.95
N ALA A 244 34.51 29.61 -42.84
CA ALA A 244 33.35 29.86 -41.99
C ALA A 244 32.15 29.01 -42.42
N GLN A 245 31.92 28.90 -43.74
CA GLN A 245 30.87 28.07 -44.30
C GLN A 245 31.13 26.58 -44.07
N ALA A 246 32.35 26.09 -44.27
CA ALA A 246 32.72 24.71 -43.95
C ALA A 246 32.56 24.39 -42.44
N LEU A 247 32.84 25.35 -41.57
CA LEU A 247 32.66 25.20 -40.12
C LEU A 247 31.17 25.16 -39.76
N GLN A 248 30.35 26.00 -40.37
CA GLN A 248 28.89 26.00 -40.22
C GLN A 248 28.27 24.69 -40.75
N GLU A 249 28.72 24.19 -41.89
CA GLU A 249 28.31 22.90 -42.45
C GLU A 249 28.72 21.73 -41.56
N LYS A 250 29.93 21.77 -40.97
CA LYS A 250 30.39 20.73 -40.03
C LYS A 250 29.58 20.74 -38.74
N VAL A 251 29.24 21.91 -38.21
CA VAL A 251 28.35 22.05 -37.04
C VAL A 251 26.95 21.54 -37.38
N GLY A 252 26.42 21.86 -38.57
CA GLY A 252 25.15 21.33 -39.07
C GLY A 252 25.17 19.81 -39.20
N ALA A 253 26.24 19.22 -39.73
CA ALA A 253 26.41 17.77 -39.86
C ALA A 253 26.50 17.09 -38.49
N LEU A 254 27.21 17.67 -37.52
CA LEU A 254 27.31 17.14 -36.15
C LEU A 254 25.97 17.23 -35.41
N LEU A 255 25.18 18.28 -35.61
CA LEU A 255 23.83 18.38 -35.05
C LEU A 255 22.89 17.31 -35.62
N LEU A 256 22.95 17.07 -36.93
CA LEU A 256 22.16 16.01 -37.57
C LEU A 256 22.57 14.61 -37.09
N LEU A 257 23.87 14.37 -36.93
CA LEU A 257 24.38 13.12 -36.35
C LEU A 257 23.92 12.93 -34.90
N SER A 258 24.00 13.98 -34.07
CA SER A 258 23.53 13.95 -32.68
C SER A 258 22.03 13.63 -32.58
N GLN A 259 21.19 14.26 -33.42
CA GLN A 259 19.76 13.95 -33.49
C GLN A 259 19.47 12.54 -34.01
N GLN A 260 20.32 12.00 -34.88
CA GLN A 260 20.19 10.63 -35.37
C GLN A 260 20.56 9.61 -34.28
N GLU A 261 21.62 9.88 -33.51
CA GLU A 261 22.02 9.04 -32.36
C GLU A 261 20.94 9.06 -31.26
N GLU A 262 20.36 10.22 -30.97
CA GLU A 262 19.24 10.33 -30.01
C GLU A 262 18.01 9.54 -30.48
N ARG A 263 17.66 9.63 -31.75
CA ARG A 263 16.56 8.83 -32.33
C ARG A 263 16.85 7.34 -32.26
N HIS A 264 18.08 6.91 -32.57
CA HIS A 264 18.47 5.50 -32.50
C HIS A 264 18.38 4.97 -31.07
N LEU A 265 18.89 5.71 -30.09
CA LEU A 265 18.85 5.32 -28.67
C LEU A 265 17.41 5.30 -28.14
N HIS A 266 16.56 6.24 -28.58
CA HIS A 266 15.14 6.23 -28.24
C HIS A 266 14.43 5.01 -28.85
N GLU A 267 14.69 4.69 -30.11
CA GLU A 267 14.13 3.52 -30.80
C GLU A 267 14.57 2.21 -30.14
N GLU A 268 15.84 2.08 -29.77
CA GLU A 268 16.35 0.93 -29.00
C GLU A 268 15.64 0.78 -27.65
N ASN A 269 15.46 1.88 -26.90
CA ASN A 269 14.76 1.85 -25.62
C ASN A 269 13.29 1.47 -25.76
N VAL A 270 12.60 2.01 -26.77
CA VAL A 270 11.20 1.66 -27.06
C VAL A 270 11.09 0.20 -27.47
N ASN A 271 11.99 -0.30 -28.33
CA ASN A 271 12.03 -1.70 -28.74
C ASN A 271 12.31 -2.63 -27.56
N ALA A 272 13.23 -2.27 -26.66
CA ALA A 272 13.51 -3.05 -25.44
C ALA A 272 12.30 -3.11 -24.50
N ALA A 273 11.59 -1.98 -24.31
CA ALA A 273 10.38 -1.94 -23.50
C ALA A 273 9.23 -2.76 -24.12
N LEU A 274 9.06 -2.68 -25.45
CA LEU A 274 8.10 -3.49 -26.19
C LEU A 274 8.42 -4.98 -26.07
N GLN A 275 9.69 -5.37 -26.22
CA GLN A 275 10.12 -6.76 -26.06
C GLN A 275 9.83 -7.28 -24.64
N GLN A 276 10.12 -6.48 -23.62
CA GLN A 276 9.81 -6.83 -22.23
C GLN A 276 8.30 -7.06 -22.02
N LYS A 277 7.46 -6.24 -22.66
CA LYS A 277 6.00 -6.39 -22.61
C LYS A 277 5.52 -7.64 -23.34
N VAL A 278 6.12 -7.97 -24.48
CA VAL A 278 5.84 -9.22 -25.19
C VAL A 278 6.19 -10.44 -24.32
N ASP A 279 7.37 -10.44 -23.70
CA ASP A 279 7.81 -11.55 -22.84
C ASP A 279 6.94 -11.69 -21.58
N GLU A 280 6.49 -10.58 -21.01
CA GLU A 280 5.52 -10.55 -19.89
C GLU A 280 4.17 -11.14 -20.31
N LEU A 281 3.63 -10.72 -21.46
CA LEU A 281 2.37 -11.25 -21.99
C LEU A 281 2.48 -12.75 -22.30
N GLN A 282 3.59 -13.21 -22.87
CA GLN A 282 3.82 -14.64 -23.12
C GLN A 282 3.84 -15.46 -21.82
N ARG A 283 4.51 -14.95 -20.77
CA ARG A 283 4.48 -15.60 -19.44
C ARG A 283 3.08 -15.64 -18.85
N ASN A 284 2.32 -14.55 -18.94
CA ASN A 284 0.95 -14.49 -18.44
C ASN A 284 0.03 -15.47 -19.19
N ILE A 285 0.14 -15.57 -20.51
CA ILE A 285 -0.62 -16.53 -21.30
C ILE A 285 -0.28 -17.96 -20.90
N LEU A 286 1.00 -18.29 -20.72
CA LEU A 286 1.43 -19.61 -20.28
C LEU A 286 0.87 -19.94 -18.90
N GLN A 287 0.93 -18.99 -17.95
CA GLN A 287 0.39 -19.16 -16.61
C GLN A 287 -1.12 -19.39 -16.63
N VAL A 288 -1.89 -18.51 -17.28
CA VAL A 288 -3.36 -18.63 -17.40
C VAL A 288 -3.75 -19.93 -18.09
N THR A 289 -2.98 -20.37 -19.08
CA THR A 289 -3.22 -21.65 -19.76
C THR A 289 -2.98 -22.82 -18.81
N ASN A 290 -1.89 -22.81 -18.05
CA ASN A 290 -1.60 -23.85 -17.06
C ASN A 290 -2.64 -23.90 -15.93
N GLU A 291 -3.08 -22.75 -15.43
CA GLU A 291 -4.16 -22.67 -14.43
C GLU A 291 -5.50 -23.16 -14.99
N LYS A 292 -5.82 -22.82 -16.24
CA LYS A 292 -7.01 -23.33 -16.92
C LYS A 292 -6.94 -24.85 -17.14
N VAL A 293 -5.78 -25.40 -17.51
CA VAL A 293 -5.59 -26.85 -17.62
C VAL A 293 -5.75 -27.53 -16.26
N ARG A 294 -5.15 -26.97 -15.19
CA ARG A 294 -5.27 -27.49 -13.82
C ARG A 294 -6.72 -27.53 -13.36
N THR A 295 -7.46 -26.43 -13.52
CA THR A 295 -8.89 -26.36 -13.14
C THR A 295 -9.76 -27.31 -13.97
N LEU A 296 -9.45 -27.51 -15.25
CA LEU A 296 -10.13 -28.52 -16.07
C LEU A 296 -9.81 -29.94 -15.61
N MET A 297 -8.58 -30.23 -15.18
CA MET A 297 -8.21 -31.53 -14.60
C MET A 297 -8.95 -31.78 -13.28
N GLU A 298 -8.98 -30.79 -12.38
CA GLU A 298 -9.74 -30.86 -11.11
C GLU A 298 -11.24 -31.07 -11.37
N LEU A 299 -11.82 -30.37 -12.35
CA LEU A 299 -13.21 -30.56 -12.76
C LEU A 299 -13.45 -31.99 -13.30
N ALA A 300 -12.53 -32.51 -14.10
CA ALA A 300 -12.63 -33.87 -14.63
C ALA A 300 -12.58 -34.91 -13.50
N GLN A 301 -11.69 -34.72 -12.52
CA GLN A 301 -11.59 -35.56 -11.34
C GLN A 301 -12.87 -35.50 -10.49
N LEU A 302 -13.39 -34.31 -10.21
CA LEU A 302 -14.62 -34.14 -9.45
C LEU A 302 -15.83 -34.77 -10.16
N ARG A 303 -15.89 -34.68 -11.51
CA ARG A 303 -16.90 -35.40 -12.31
C ARG A 303 -16.78 -36.91 -12.19
N GLN A 304 -15.55 -37.44 -12.19
CA GLN A 304 -15.31 -38.87 -12.00
C GLN A 304 -15.73 -39.34 -10.60
N GLU A 305 -15.40 -38.57 -9.56
CA GLU A 305 -15.80 -38.86 -8.17
C GLU A 305 -17.32 -38.79 -8.01
N TYR A 306 -17.98 -37.79 -8.60
CA TYR A 306 -19.44 -37.70 -8.62
C TYR A 306 -20.08 -38.89 -9.34
N GLN A 307 -19.54 -39.30 -10.48
CA GLN A 307 -20.06 -40.46 -11.20
C GLN A 307 -19.83 -41.76 -10.41
N SER A 308 -18.68 -41.93 -9.75
CA SER A 308 -18.43 -43.05 -8.84
C SER A 308 -19.38 -43.06 -7.65
N LEU A 309 -19.67 -41.90 -7.05
CA LEU A 309 -20.62 -41.79 -5.94
C LEU A 309 -22.06 -42.08 -6.40
N ARG A 310 -22.43 -41.63 -7.60
CA ARG A 310 -23.70 -41.94 -8.24
C ARG A 310 -23.83 -43.43 -8.53
N ASP A 311 -22.79 -44.06 -9.08
CA ASP A 311 -22.76 -45.49 -9.39
C ASP A 311 -22.86 -46.34 -8.12
N LYS A 312 -22.17 -45.91 -7.03
CA LYS A 312 -22.30 -46.52 -5.70
C LYS A 312 -23.72 -46.40 -5.14
N MET A 313 -24.37 -45.24 -5.30
CA MET A 313 -25.77 -45.03 -4.86
C MET A 313 -26.79 -45.79 -5.72
N SER A 314 -26.53 -46.00 -7.02
CA SER A 314 -27.38 -46.84 -7.87
C SER A 314 -27.14 -48.35 -7.68
N GLY A 315 -25.95 -48.74 -7.22
CA GLY A 315 -25.60 -50.14 -6.93
C GLY A 315 -26.15 -50.67 -5.61
N THR A 316 -26.74 -49.84 -4.75
CA THR A 316 -27.34 -50.26 -3.46
C THR A 316 -28.86 -50.51 -3.54
N ARG A 317 -29.39 -50.77 -4.74
CA ARG A 317 -30.82 -51.04 -4.95
C ARG A 317 -31.03 -52.30 -5.79
N GLU A 318 -30.56 -53.43 -5.27
CA GLU A 318 -31.15 -54.73 -5.59
C GLU A 318 -31.46 -55.44 -4.26
N GLU A 319 -32.69 -55.24 -3.78
CA GLU A 319 -33.57 -56.32 -3.35
C GLU A 319 -34.97 -55.76 -3.01
N GLU A 320 -35.98 -56.32 -3.70
CA GLU A 320 -37.41 -56.38 -3.40
C GLU A 320 -38.28 -55.11 -3.37
N SER A 321 -39.04 -54.90 -4.46
CA SER A 321 -40.51 -54.94 -4.47
C SER A 321 -41.11 -54.13 -5.64
N THR A 322 -41.54 -54.87 -6.65
CA THR A 322 -42.73 -54.71 -7.50
C THR A 322 -43.46 -53.36 -7.55
N GLY A 323 -43.53 -52.80 -8.77
CA GLY A 323 -44.73 -52.16 -9.33
C GLY A 323 -45.03 -50.71 -8.93
N ASN A 324 -44.68 -49.74 -9.78
CA ASN A 324 -45.64 -49.08 -10.68
C ASN A 324 -44.95 -47.96 -11.46
N SER A 325 -45.26 -47.88 -12.75
CA SER A 325 -44.78 -46.88 -13.69
C SER A 325 -45.24 -45.48 -13.27
N GLY A 326 -44.28 -44.62 -12.90
CA GLY A 326 -44.48 -43.20 -12.66
C GLY A 326 -43.36 -42.40 -13.33
N ARG A 327 -43.57 -42.06 -14.60
CA ARG A 327 -42.70 -41.21 -15.42
C ARG A 327 -42.63 -39.80 -14.81
N ILE A 328 -41.69 -39.56 -13.89
CA ILE A 328 -41.37 -38.20 -13.44
C ILE A 328 -40.48 -37.55 -14.50
N VAL A 329 -41.13 -36.87 -15.43
CA VAL A 329 -40.51 -35.83 -16.26
C VAL A 329 -40.11 -34.71 -15.29
N ILE A 330 -38.83 -34.67 -14.94
CA ILE A 330 -38.26 -33.51 -14.22
C ILE A 330 -38.05 -32.43 -15.27
N SER A 331 -38.85 -31.38 -15.17
CA SER A 331 -38.85 -30.19 -16.05
C SER A 331 -37.49 -29.49 -16.06
N ASN A 332 -37.08 -29.05 -17.26
CA ASN A 332 -35.89 -28.25 -17.57
C ASN A 332 -35.97 -26.79 -17.04
N GLU A 333 -36.54 -26.56 -15.85
CA GLU A 333 -36.64 -25.21 -15.25
C GLU A 333 -35.41 -24.79 -14.44
N LYS A 334 -34.48 -25.72 -14.15
CA LYS A 334 -33.33 -25.43 -13.28
C LYS A 334 -32.19 -24.69 -13.97
N ASP A 335 -32.18 -24.63 -15.30
CA ASP A 335 -31.05 -24.08 -16.06
C ASP A 335 -30.97 -22.54 -15.99
N GLY A 336 -32.13 -21.87 -15.87
CA GLY A 336 -32.19 -20.41 -15.65
C GLY A 336 -31.81 -19.99 -14.22
N ARG A 337 -32.15 -20.81 -13.22
CA ARG A 337 -31.86 -20.54 -11.81
C ARG A 337 -30.38 -20.74 -11.50
N LEU A 338 -29.77 -21.78 -12.07
CA LEU A 338 -28.32 -21.99 -11.97
C LEU A 338 -27.55 -20.88 -12.68
N LYS A 339 -27.94 -20.46 -13.89
CA LYS A 339 -27.26 -19.36 -14.59
C LYS A 339 -27.32 -18.02 -13.83
N ASN A 340 -28.41 -17.71 -13.16
CA ASN A 340 -28.52 -16.53 -12.29
C ASN A 340 -27.75 -16.70 -10.97
N MET A 341 -27.74 -17.89 -10.37
CA MET A 341 -26.89 -18.17 -9.21
C MET A 341 -25.40 -18.10 -9.57
N TRP A 342 -25.01 -18.48 -10.78
CA TRP A 342 -23.61 -18.43 -11.21
C TRP A 342 -23.22 -16.98 -11.50
N LYS A 343 -24.07 -16.17 -12.14
CA LYS A 343 -23.82 -14.71 -12.22
C LYS A 343 -23.70 -14.07 -10.84
N LYS A 344 -24.59 -14.43 -9.89
CA LYS A 344 -24.56 -13.91 -8.51
C LYS A 344 -23.36 -14.43 -7.71
N SER A 345 -22.93 -15.67 -7.91
CA SER A 345 -21.72 -16.25 -7.30
C SER A 345 -20.44 -15.72 -7.92
N TYR A 346 -20.39 -15.48 -9.23
CA TYR A 346 -19.22 -14.84 -9.86
C TYR A 346 -19.08 -13.41 -9.34
N ILE A 347 -20.18 -12.65 -9.20
CA ILE A 347 -20.16 -11.29 -8.63
C ILE A 347 -19.80 -11.32 -7.13
N ASN A 348 -20.38 -12.23 -6.34
CA ASN A 348 -20.07 -12.35 -4.91
C ASN A 348 -18.64 -12.86 -4.66
N ARG A 349 -18.05 -13.63 -5.59
CA ARG A 349 -16.64 -14.05 -5.53
C ARG A 349 -15.65 -12.88 -5.67
N TRP A 350 -16.10 -11.73 -6.17
CA TRP A 350 -15.31 -10.49 -6.21
C TRP A 350 -15.59 -9.56 -5.02
N ILE A 351 -16.68 -9.76 -4.26
CA ILE A 351 -17.19 -8.78 -3.28
C ILE A 351 -17.14 -9.28 -1.83
N ASP A 352 -17.23 -10.59 -1.54
CA ASP A 352 -17.20 -11.09 -0.15
C ASP A 352 -16.58 -12.51 -0.03
N PRO A 353 -15.43 -12.69 0.67
CA PRO A 353 -14.78 -13.99 0.82
C PRO A 353 -15.30 -14.84 1.99
N SER A 354 -16.23 -14.36 2.81
CA SER A 354 -16.62 -15.03 4.07
C SER A 354 -17.43 -16.34 3.92
N SER A 355 -17.70 -16.81 2.70
CA SER A 355 -18.50 -18.02 2.44
C SER A 355 -17.68 -19.28 2.12
N ARG A 356 -16.35 -19.27 2.29
CA ARG A 356 -15.50 -20.42 2.01
C ARG A 356 -15.27 -21.28 3.27
N GLY A 357 -16.24 -22.16 3.56
CA GLY A 357 -16.03 -23.25 4.50
C GLY A 357 -15.08 -24.30 3.91
N GLY A 358 -14.02 -24.64 4.65
CA GLY A 358 -13.29 -25.90 4.45
C GLY A 358 -11.76 -25.80 4.30
N SER A 359 -11.08 -25.70 5.44
CA SER A 359 -9.86 -26.42 5.85
C SER A 359 -8.54 -26.35 5.05
N HIS A 360 -7.50 -26.04 5.82
CA HIS A 360 -6.06 -26.30 5.65
C HIS A 360 -5.14 -25.23 5.01
N LEU A 361 -4.62 -24.39 5.92
CA LEU A 361 -3.21 -23.98 6.14
C LEU A 361 -2.47 -23.13 5.09
N ASN A 362 -2.16 -21.91 5.54
CA ASN A 362 -0.97 -21.10 5.23
C ASN A 362 -0.93 -20.20 3.98
N THR A 363 -2.05 -19.88 3.33
CA THR A 363 -2.04 -18.95 2.18
C THR A 363 -2.90 -17.69 2.34
N GLU A 364 -3.65 -17.57 3.43
CA GLU A 364 -4.64 -16.49 3.61
C GLU A 364 -4.01 -15.10 3.80
N ALA A 365 -2.83 -15.02 4.44
CA ALA A 365 -2.11 -13.76 4.64
C ALA A 365 -1.50 -13.20 3.33
N ASP A 366 -0.98 -14.06 2.45
CA ASP A 366 -0.42 -13.65 1.16
C ASP A 366 -1.52 -13.23 0.17
N TYR A 367 -2.69 -13.89 0.19
CA TYR A 367 -3.82 -13.48 -0.64
C TYR A 367 -4.49 -12.20 -0.15
N ALA A 368 -4.67 -12.01 1.16
CA ALA A 368 -5.18 -10.77 1.73
C ALA A 368 -4.25 -9.58 1.46
N SER A 369 -2.93 -9.76 1.64
CA SER A 369 -1.92 -8.73 1.33
C SER A 369 -1.89 -8.38 -0.16
N ASN A 370 -2.08 -9.36 -1.05
CA ASN A 370 -2.11 -9.12 -2.49
C ASN A 370 -3.42 -8.43 -2.95
N ILE A 371 -4.54 -8.70 -2.28
CA ILE A 371 -5.82 -8.00 -2.49
C ILE A 371 -5.75 -6.57 -1.98
N GLU A 372 -5.19 -6.34 -0.79
CA GLU A 372 -5.00 -5.00 -0.22
C GLU A 372 -4.00 -4.19 -1.05
N TYR A 373 -2.94 -4.82 -1.57
CA TYR A 373 -2.01 -4.21 -2.50
C TYR A 373 -2.64 -3.89 -3.86
N SER A 374 -3.50 -4.77 -4.39
CA SER A 374 -4.22 -4.53 -5.65
C SER A 374 -5.29 -3.44 -5.48
N ARG A 375 -6.02 -3.44 -4.36
CA ARG A 375 -6.96 -2.38 -3.97
C ARG A 375 -6.24 -1.05 -3.83
N MET A 376 -5.14 -1.02 -3.08
CA MET A 376 -4.30 0.18 -2.91
C MET A 376 -3.72 0.66 -4.24
N LYS A 377 -3.39 -0.23 -5.19
CA LYS A 377 -2.98 0.16 -6.55
C LYS A 377 -4.09 0.80 -7.35
N VAL A 378 -5.32 0.28 -7.26
CA VAL A 378 -6.50 0.85 -7.92
C VAL A 378 -6.84 2.20 -7.31
N GLU A 379 -6.83 2.31 -5.97
CA GLU A 379 -7.05 3.57 -5.27
C GLU A 379 -5.95 4.59 -5.59
N TYR A 380 -4.68 4.18 -5.59
CA TYR A 380 -3.57 5.06 -5.99
C TYR A 380 -3.69 5.51 -7.45
N ALA A 381 -4.07 4.62 -8.36
CA ALA A 381 -4.30 4.97 -9.76
C ALA A 381 -5.48 5.94 -9.91
N ALA A 382 -6.59 5.72 -9.20
CA ALA A 382 -7.74 6.61 -9.19
C ALA A 382 -7.41 7.98 -8.57
N ILE A 383 -6.67 8.02 -7.47
CA ILE A 383 -6.18 9.27 -6.84
C ILE A 383 -5.24 10.01 -7.80
N LYS A 384 -4.36 9.29 -8.49
CA LYS A 384 -3.44 9.87 -9.47
C LYS A 384 -4.18 10.43 -10.69
N GLU A 385 -5.14 9.69 -11.24
CA GLU A 385 -6.01 10.14 -12.33
C GLU A 385 -6.82 11.37 -11.91
N ASN A 386 -7.35 11.38 -10.69
CA ASN A 386 -8.05 12.53 -10.12
C ASN A 386 -7.13 13.75 -9.96
N LEU A 387 -5.88 13.55 -9.51
CA LEU A 387 -4.89 14.61 -9.38
C LEU A 387 -4.49 15.19 -10.74
N GLU A 388 -4.30 14.34 -11.75
CA GLU A 388 -4.00 14.75 -13.13
C GLU A 388 -5.19 15.49 -13.76
N SER A 389 -6.41 14.97 -13.59
CA SER A 389 -7.67 15.61 -14.00
C SER A 389 -7.85 16.99 -13.34
N MET A 390 -7.58 17.10 -12.03
CA MET A 390 -7.58 18.36 -11.30
C MET A 390 -6.49 19.32 -11.80
N GLY A 391 -5.31 18.81 -12.17
CA GLY A 391 -4.26 19.59 -12.80
C GLY A 391 -4.70 20.19 -14.14
N HIS A 392 -5.36 19.40 -14.98
CA HIS A 392 -5.94 19.86 -16.24
C HIS A 392 -7.06 20.89 -16.02
N LEU A 393 -7.91 20.67 -15.02
CA LEU A 393 -8.98 21.59 -14.66
C LEU A 393 -8.42 22.95 -14.19
N THR A 394 -7.48 22.92 -13.23
CA THR A 394 -6.87 24.13 -12.66
C THR A 394 -6.14 24.94 -13.74
N THR A 395 -5.47 24.24 -14.67
CA THR A 395 -4.81 24.87 -15.82
C THR A 395 -5.82 25.49 -16.78
N SER A 396 -6.95 24.81 -17.02
CA SER A 396 -8.02 25.31 -17.88
C SER A 396 -8.71 26.54 -17.29
N ILE A 397 -9.03 26.53 -15.99
CA ILE A 397 -9.59 27.69 -15.28
C ILE A 397 -8.60 28.87 -15.31
N ARG A 398 -7.32 28.61 -15.05
CA ARG A 398 -6.28 29.66 -15.12
C ARG A 398 -6.17 30.26 -16.52
N ARG A 399 -6.25 29.43 -17.57
CA ARG A 399 -6.24 29.89 -18.96
C ARG A 399 -7.46 30.75 -19.27
N LEU A 400 -8.66 30.33 -18.88
CA LEU A 400 -9.89 31.10 -19.07
C LEU A 400 -9.85 32.44 -18.34
N ARG A 401 -9.34 32.46 -17.10
CA ARG A 401 -9.12 33.69 -16.33
C ARG A 401 -8.14 34.64 -17.05
N LEU A 402 -7.03 34.13 -17.57
CA LEU A 402 -6.07 34.93 -18.33
C LEU A 402 -6.66 35.43 -19.66
N ALA A 403 -7.49 34.64 -20.32
CA ALA A 403 -8.20 35.05 -21.52
C ALA A 403 -9.20 36.19 -21.22
N LEU A 404 -9.96 36.09 -20.13
CA LEU A 404 -10.84 37.18 -19.66
C LEU A 404 -10.06 38.45 -19.33
N LEU A 405 -8.91 38.33 -18.65
CA LEU A 405 -8.06 39.49 -18.36
C LEU A 405 -7.56 40.18 -19.63
N LYS A 406 -7.17 39.41 -20.66
CA LYS A 406 -6.77 39.97 -21.96
C LYS A 406 -7.92 40.68 -22.66
N VAL A 407 -9.13 40.14 -22.62
CA VAL A 407 -10.32 40.82 -23.17
C VAL A 407 -10.59 42.12 -22.41
N LYS A 408 -10.40 42.13 -21.08
CA LYS A 408 -10.56 43.32 -20.25
C LYS A 408 -9.54 44.41 -20.61
N GLU A 409 -8.28 44.05 -20.81
CA GLU A 409 -7.21 44.98 -21.21
C GLU A 409 -7.39 45.54 -22.64
N LEU A 410 -7.98 44.77 -23.55
CA LEU A 410 -8.29 45.23 -24.91
C LEU A 410 -9.48 46.20 -24.97
N ASN A 411 -10.33 46.19 -23.94
CA ASN A 411 -11.51 47.04 -23.85
C ASN A 411 -11.17 48.52 -23.59
N ASP A 412 -9.93 48.83 -23.22
CA ASP A 412 -9.43 50.20 -23.06
C ASP A 412 -9.08 50.88 -24.41
N THR A 413 -9.27 50.17 -25.53
CA THR A 413 -9.02 50.67 -26.90
C THR A 413 -10.26 50.51 -27.79
N GLU A 414 -10.78 51.64 -28.27
CA GLU A 414 -12.12 51.82 -28.89
C GLU A 414 -12.35 51.02 -30.21
N THR A 415 -11.32 50.39 -30.77
CA THR A 415 -11.32 49.78 -32.10
C THR A 415 -11.57 48.26 -32.15
N THR A 416 -11.81 47.58 -31.01
CA THR A 416 -11.80 46.10 -30.93
C THR A 416 -13.09 45.44 -30.41
N ALA A 417 -14.20 46.16 -30.29
CA ALA A 417 -15.43 45.69 -29.62
C ALA A 417 -15.99 44.36 -30.17
N ARG A 418 -16.07 44.18 -31.49
CA ARG A 418 -16.62 42.96 -32.11
C ARG A 418 -15.75 41.71 -31.87
N SER A 419 -14.43 41.88 -31.74
CA SER A 419 -13.51 40.79 -31.43
C SER A 419 -13.60 40.39 -29.97
N CYS A 420 -13.87 41.34 -29.07
CA CYS A 420 -14.07 41.10 -27.65
C CYS A 420 -15.37 40.32 -27.38
N GLU A 421 -16.48 40.66 -28.05
CA GLU A 421 -17.75 39.92 -27.92
C GLU A 421 -17.61 38.43 -28.29
N VAL A 422 -16.95 38.13 -29.41
CA VAL A 422 -16.71 36.75 -29.87
C VAL A 422 -15.79 36.00 -28.89
N ALA A 423 -14.77 36.68 -28.36
CA ALA A 423 -13.87 36.09 -27.38
C ALA A 423 -14.59 35.76 -26.06
N ILE A 424 -15.47 36.64 -25.57
CA ILE A 424 -16.28 36.40 -24.37
C ILE A 424 -17.25 35.25 -24.57
N ALA A 425 -17.93 35.19 -25.73
CA ALA A 425 -18.83 34.10 -26.05
C ALA A 425 -18.11 32.73 -26.07
N ASN A 426 -16.91 32.67 -26.65
CA ASN A 426 -16.10 31.45 -26.66
C ASN A 426 -15.65 31.04 -25.25
N ILE A 427 -15.26 32.00 -24.41
CA ILE A 427 -14.90 31.76 -23.00
C ILE A 427 -16.08 31.20 -22.22
N LEU A 428 -17.29 31.73 -22.44
CA LEU A 428 -18.51 31.32 -21.73
C LEU A 428 -18.93 29.90 -22.12
N VAL A 429 -18.85 29.56 -23.41
CA VAL A 429 -19.06 28.19 -23.92
C VAL A 429 -18.03 27.23 -23.32
N GLU A 430 -16.76 27.63 -23.25
CA GLU A 430 -15.71 26.77 -22.69
C GLU A 430 -15.85 26.60 -21.16
N ALA A 431 -16.22 27.65 -20.43
CA ALA A 431 -16.47 27.60 -19.00
C ALA A 431 -17.69 26.74 -18.64
N THR A 432 -18.77 26.80 -19.44
CA THR A 432 -19.96 25.94 -19.26
C THR A 432 -19.68 24.47 -19.55
N HIS A 433 -18.84 24.17 -20.54
CA HIS A 433 -18.34 22.80 -20.75
C HIS A 433 -17.49 22.30 -19.57
N LEU A 434 -16.63 23.15 -18.99
CA LEU A 434 -15.86 22.78 -17.79
C LEU A 434 -16.76 22.54 -16.57
N LYS A 435 -17.79 23.37 -16.38
CA LYS A 435 -18.81 23.17 -15.33
C LYS A 435 -19.54 21.84 -15.49
N THR A 436 -19.88 21.48 -16.72
CA THR A 436 -20.53 20.21 -17.05
C THR A 436 -19.59 19.03 -16.83
N ALA A 437 -18.33 19.14 -17.25
CA ALA A 437 -17.32 18.12 -17.03
C ALA A 437 -17.07 17.88 -15.53
N LEU A 438 -17.01 18.96 -14.73
CA LEU A 438 -16.94 18.89 -13.27
C LEU A 438 -18.13 18.17 -12.66
N GLY A 439 -19.35 18.42 -13.13
CA GLY A 439 -20.54 17.72 -12.64
C GLY A 439 -20.60 16.23 -12.97
N ILE A 440 -19.97 15.80 -14.07
CA ILE A 440 -19.99 14.40 -14.54
C ILE A 440 -18.80 13.59 -13.99
N SER A 441 -17.70 14.24 -13.63
CA SER A 441 -16.43 13.58 -13.28
C SER A 441 -16.24 13.30 -11.78
N ILE A 442 -17.23 13.56 -10.93
CA ILE A 442 -17.07 13.40 -9.47
C ILE A 442 -17.47 11.97 -9.06
N PRO A 443 -16.55 11.18 -8.47
CA PRO A 443 -16.94 10.01 -7.71
C PRO A 443 -17.71 10.46 -6.47
N ILE A 444 -18.88 9.88 -6.23
CA ILE A 444 -19.52 9.90 -4.92
C ILE A 444 -18.53 9.23 -3.98
N SER A 445 -17.80 10.00 -3.18
CA SER A 445 -16.90 9.45 -2.17
C SER A 445 -17.72 8.59 -1.22
N TRP A 446 -17.54 7.27 -1.29
CA TRP A 446 -17.98 6.36 -0.25
C TRP A 446 -17.11 6.61 0.99
N SER A 447 -17.48 7.61 1.78
CA SER A 447 -16.97 7.73 3.14
C SER A 447 -17.70 6.69 3.98
N ALA A 448 -17.06 5.55 4.21
CA ALA A 448 -17.46 4.61 5.25
C ALA A 448 -17.08 5.19 6.64
N GLU A 449 -17.68 6.32 7.00
CA GLU A 449 -17.61 6.91 8.33
C GLU A 449 -19.02 7.43 8.66
N SER A 450 -19.90 6.48 8.93
CA SER A 450 -21.20 6.75 9.55
C SER A 450 -21.00 6.72 11.05
N ASP A 451 -20.54 7.83 11.60
CA ASP A 451 -20.57 8.05 13.04
C ASP A 451 -22.02 8.13 13.55
N ILE A 452 -22.23 7.44 14.68
CA ILE A 452 -22.86 7.98 15.88
C ILE A 452 -24.04 8.93 15.61
N GLU A 453 -25.23 8.35 15.71
CA GLU A 453 -26.41 8.88 16.39
C GLU A 453 -26.47 10.42 16.54
N SER A 454 -27.16 11.09 15.62
CA SER A 454 -27.90 12.30 15.99
C SER A 454 -29.21 12.38 15.21
N VAL A 455 -30.28 12.36 15.98
CA VAL A 455 -31.67 12.54 15.56
C VAL A 455 -31.89 14.03 15.32
N THR A 456 -32.11 14.44 14.07
CA THR A 456 -32.94 15.60 13.77
C THR A 456 -33.63 15.43 12.42
N ASP A 457 -34.89 15.87 12.43
CA ASP A 457 -35.93 15.72 11.44
C ASP A 457 -35.58 16.29 10.05
N GLY A 458 -36.27 15.77 9.04
CA GLY A 458 -35.80 15.74 7.66
C GLY A 458 -35.60 17.06 6.93
N GLU A 459 -34.60 17.05 6.04
CA GLU A 459 -34.63 17.68 4.72
C GLU A 459 -33.41 17.17 3.91
N SER A 460 -33.67 16.75 2.67
CA SER A 460 -32.71 16.55 1.57
C SER A 460 -31.39 15.85 1.90
N SER A 461 -31.24 14.59 1.44
CA SER A 461 -29.95 13.91 1.33
C SER A 461 -29.00 14.73 0.45
N CYS A 462 -28.26 15.65 1.07
CA CYS A 462 -27.21 16.41 0.41
C CYS A 462 -26.13 15.40 0.02
N GLU A 463 -26.03 15.14 -1.28
CA GLU A 463 -24.82 14.61 -1.90
C GLU A 463 -23.66 15.48 -1.41
N ARG A 464 -22.94 15.02 -0.39
CA ARG A 464 -21.75 15.70 0.09
C ARG A 464 -20.69 15.56 -1.00
N THR A 465 -20.66 16.56 -1.87
CA THR A 465 -19.58 16.78 -2.82
C THR A 465 -18.28 16.97 -2.05
N ASP A 466 -17.19 16.38 -2.54
CA ASP A 466 -15.86 16.57 -1.95
C ASP A 466 -15.53 18.07 -1.92
N SER A 467 -14.96 18.52 -0.79
CA SER A 467 -14.50 19.90 -0.55
C SER A 467 -13.66 20.47 -1.70
N VAL A 468 -12.85 19.64 -2.35
CA VAL A 468 -12.00 20.03 -3.48
C VAL A 468 -12.83 20.24 -4.75
N SER A 469 -13.85 19.42 -4.97
CA SER A 469 -14.78 19.53 -6.09
C SER A 469 -15.70 20.74 -5.95
N ALA A 470 -16.13 21.05 -4.73
CA ALA A 470 -16.89 22.27 -4.41
C ALA A 470 -16.08 23.54 -4.75
N ALA A 471 -14.79 23.58 -4.39
CA ALA A 471 -13.91 24.70 -4.75
C ALA A 471 -13.69 24.83 -6.27
N GLY A 472 -13.54 23.71 -6.99
CA GLY A 472 -13.43 23.71 -8.46
C GLY A 472 -14.69 24.25 -9.14
N PHE A 473 -15.87 23.90 -8.63
CA PHE A 473 -17.15 24.39 -9.14
C PHE A 473 -17.31 25.90 -8.89
N GLU A 474 -16.99 26.38 -7.68
CA GLU A 474 -17.01 27.80 -7.33
C GLU A 474 -16.07 28.63 -8.22
N MET A 475 -14.88 28.13 -8.51
CA MET A 475 -13.92 28.81 -9.40
C MET A 475 -14.43 28.94 -10.84
N VAL A 476 -15.15 27.95 -11.36
CA VAL A 476 -15.75 28.02 -12.71
C VAL A 476 -16.95 28.97 -12.72
N GLU A 477 -17.79 28.94 -11.68
CA GLU A 477 -18.90 29.90 -11.52
C GLU A 477 -18.41 31.35 -11.51
N LEU A 478 -17.30 31.64 -10.82
CA LEU A 478 -16.72 32.98 -10.81
C LEU A 478 -16.22 33.41 -12.20
N VAL A 479 -15.70 32.48 -13.01
CA VAL A 479 -15.27 32.76 -14.39
C VAL A 479 -16.48 33.03 -15.29
N ILE A 480 -17.57 32.26 -15.14
CA ILE A 480 -18.82 32.46 -15.87
C ILE A 480 -19.42 33.83 -15.51
N LEU A 481 -19.55 34.12 -14.21
CA LEU A 481 -20.07 35.39 -13.72
C LEU A 481 -19.25 36.59 -14.23
N ALA A 482 -17.91 36.49 -14.19
CA ALA A 482 -17.04 37.53 -14.72
C ALA A 482 -17.20 37.72 -16.23
N ALA A 483 -17.36 36.63 -17.00
CA ALA A 483 -17.61 36.69 -18.43
C ALA A 483 -18.99 37.32 -18.75
N GLU A 484 -20.02 37.02 -17.96
CA GLU A 484 -21.36 37.60 -18.09
C GLU A 484 -21.37 39.09 -17.77
N ILE A 485 -20.71 39.52 -16.69
CA ILE A 485 -20.56 40.95 -16.36
C ILE A 485 -19.83 41.70 -17.49
N MET A 486 -18.77 41.10 -18.05
CA MET A 486 -18.06 41.71 -19.18
C MET A 486 -18.95 41.77 -20.43
N LYS A 487 -19.76 40.74 -20.69
CA LYS A 487 -20.74 40.74 -21.79
C LYS A 487 -21.79 41.84 -21.62
N GLU A 488 -22.29 42.07 -20.41
CA GLU A 488 -23.24 43.16 -20.11
C GLU A 488 -22.62 44.55 -20.24
N GLN A 489 -21.31 44.69 -20.04
CA GLN A 489 -20.58 45.96 -20.27
C GLN A 489 -20.32 46.26 -21.76
N HIS A 490 -20.50 45.28 -22.65
CA HIS A 490 -20.34 45.43 -24.10
C HIS A 490 -21.66 45.67 -24.86
N HIS A 491 -22.81 45.44 -24.20
CA HIS A 491 -24.14 45.81 -24.70
C HIS A 491 -24.54 47.20 -24.18
#